data_AF-A0A7C8PVF6-F1
#
_entry.id   AF-A0A7C8PVF6-F1
#
_cell.length_a   1.000
_cell.length_b   1.000
_cell.length_c   1.000
_cell.angle_alpha   90.00
_cell.angle_beta   90.00
_cell.angle_gamma   90.00
#
_symmetry.space_group_name_H-M   'P 1'
#
loop_
_entity.id
_entity.type
_entity.pdbx_description
1 polymer ?
#
loop_
_entity_poly.entity_id
_entity_poly.type
_entity_poly.pdbx_seq_one_letter_code
_entity_poly.pdbx_strand_id
1 'polypeptide(L)'
;MVRNIVVLGGSSHPELVEQMCIKLGIPPGRITLSKFSVGETRVEIQDSVRGKDVYVIQSGCGKVNDNFIELLITISACKTASAKRVTAVMPLFPYSRQPDIPYNKVGAPLAKAGIQKDSYTFESRPGTPAPQPDGAGSSGPPAGQLEHKLSRLSLDKERGPVTAPGSPSLTSRPSFLRRQHTGSEIVGSTKRDSQKVVYANGTSGDWDQHRQPGYKQWVAQAGTLIADLLTCAGADHIITMDLHDPQYQGFFDIPVDNLYGRPLLQRYIQTKIPDYQSAVIVSPDAGGAKRATAIADALGMDFALIHKVFPV
;
A
#
# COMPACT_ATOMS: atom_id res chain seq x y z
N MET A 1 -33.07 18.28 -10.72
CA MET A 1 -32.36 18.75 -11.95
C MET A 1 -30.89 18.42 -11.82
N VAL A 2 -30.40 17.46 -12.60
CA VAL A 2 -29.04 16.88 -12.57
C VAL A 2 -27.97 17.85 -13.13
N ARG A 3 -28.18 19.16 -12.99
CA ARG A 3 -27.61 20.20 -13.88
C ARG A 3 -26.10 20.43 -13.79
N ASN A 4 -25.39 19.75 -12.89
CA ASN A 4 -23.96 19.99 -12.64
C ASN A 4 -23.08 18.73 -12.72
N ILE A 5 -23.55 17.65 -13.38
CA ILE A 5 -22.74 16.44 -13.59
C ILE A 5 -22.16 16.44 -15.00
N VAL A 6 -20.89 16.06 -15.13
CA VAL A 6 -20.23 15.75 -16.41
C VAL A 6 -19.65 14.35 -16.32
N VAL A 7 -19.90 13.53 -17.33
CA VAL A 7 -19.29 12.20 -17.46
C VAL A 7 -18.31 12.23 -18.62
N LEU A 8 -17.05 11.92 -18.36
CA LEU A 8 -15.99 11.79 -19.35
C LEU A 8 -15.59 10.31 -19.45
N GLY A 9 -15.52 9.79 -20.66
CA GLY A 9 -15.06 8.43 -20.93
C GLY A 9 -13.61 8.41 -21.37
N GLY A 10 -12.83 7.44 -20.88
CA GLY A 10 -11.53 7.09 -21.44
C GLY A 10 -11.64 6.18 -22.66
N SER A 11 -10.49 5.85 -23.26
CA SER A 11 -10.38 5.05 -24.49
C SER A 11 -10.58 3.56 -24.29
N SER A 12 -10.59 3.06 -23.04
CA SER A 12 -10.60 1.62 -22.76
C SER A 12 -11.91 0.94 -23.17
N HIS A 13 -13.06 1.57 -22.90
CA HIS A 13 -14.36 0.96 -23.17
C HIS A 13 -15.47 2.02 -23.33
N PRO A 14 -15.58 2.66 -24.50
CA PRO A 14 -16.54 3.76 -24.74
C PRO A 14 -18.00 3.31 -24.68
N GLU A 15 -18.31 2.07 -25.05
CA GLU A 15 -19.68 1.52 -25.03
C GLU A 15 -20.29 1.54 -23.63
N LEU A 16 -19.50 1.21 -22.59
CA LEU A 16 -19.95 1.25 -21.19
C LEU A 16 -20.29 2.68 -20.77
N VAL A 17 -19.47 3.65 -21.17
CA VAL A 17 -19.69 5.06 -20.88
C VAL A 17 -21.01 5.52 -21.50
N GLU A 18 -21.26 5.15 -22.75
CA GLU A 18 -22.52 5.46 -23.43
C GLU A 18 -23.73 4.83 -22.72
N GLN A 19 -23.66 3.55 -22.36
CA GLN A 19 -24.73 2.87 -21.62
C GLN A 19 -24.99 3.51 -20.24
N MET A 20 -23.94 3.95 -19.53
CA MET A 20 -24.08 4.66 -18.26
C MET A 20 -24.76 6.03 -18.47
N CYS A 21 -24.34 6.79 -19.49
CA CYS A 21 -24.93 8.07 -19.85
C CYS A 21 -26.42 7.93 -20.25
N ILE A 22 -26.77 6.91 -21.04
CA ILE A 22 -28.16 6.60 -21.42
C ILE A 22 -29.01 6.35 -20.16
N LYS A 23 -28.53 5.53 -19.22
CA LYS A 23 -29.26 5.24 -17.97
C LYS A 23 -29.40 6.45 -17.07
N LEU A 24 -28.42 7.36 -17.08
CA LEU A 24 -28.44 8.61 -16.32
C LEU A 24 -29.26 9.71 -17.00
N GLY A 25 -29.64 9.53 -18.27
CA GLY A 25 -30.34 10.55 -19.06
C GLY A 25 -29.51 11.81 -19.32
N ILE A 26 -28.18 11.67 -19.41
CA ILE A 26 -27.24 12.77 -19.66
C ILE A 26 -26.37 12.46 -20.90
N PRO A 27 -25.98 13.47 -21.68
CA PRO A 27 -25.03 13.26 -22.78
C PRO A 27 -23.60 13.02 -22.23
N PRO A 28 -22.79 12.17 -22.89
CA PRO A 28 -21.37 12.06 -22.59
C PRO A 28 -20.65 13.38 -22.89
N GLY A 29 -19.72 13.77 -22.03
CA GLY A 29 -18.89 14.96 -22.24
C GLY A 29 -17.87 14.76 -23.36
N ARG A 30 -17.58 15.83 -24.09
CA ARG A 30 -16.67 15.82 -25.23
C ARG A 30 -15.22 15.85 -24.77
N ILE A 31 -14.49 14.80 -25.12
CA ILE A 31 -13.06 14.63 -24.84
C ILE A 31 -12.37 14.08 -26.08
N THR A 32 -11.23 14.65 -26.43
CA THR A 32 -10.36 14.14 -27.49
C THR A 32 -9.22 13.37 -26.87
N LEU A 33 -9.15 12.08 -27.18
CA LEU A 33 -8.12 11.16 -26.72
C LEU A 33 -7.31 10.73 -27.95
N SER A 34 -6.01 10.96 -27.92
CA SER A 34 -5.10 10.57 -29.00
C SER A 34 -3.71 10.25 -28.45
N LYS A 35 -2.85 9.69 -29.29
CA LYS A 35 -1.42 9.54 -28.98
C LYS A 35 -0.60 10.39 -29.94
N PHE A 36 0.46 11.00 -29.42
CA PHE A 36 1.49 11.63 -30.25
C PHE A 36 2.27 10.57 -31.03
N SER A 37 3.00 10.97 -32.07
CA SER A 37 3.81 10.05 -32.89
C SER A 37 4.85 9.27 -32.08
N VAL A 38 5.31 9.83 -30.95
CA VAL A 38 6.25 9.21 -30.01
C VAL A 38 5.58 8.22 -29.03
N GLY A 39 4.25 8.11 -29.04
CA GLY A 39 3.49 7.20 -28.19
C GLY A 39 2.91 7.79 -26.90
N GLU A 40 3.25 9.06 -26.59
CA GLU A 40 2.71 9.80 -25.44
C GLU A 40 1.21 10.07 -25.57
N THR A 41 0.50 10.03 -24.45
CA THR A 41 -0.96 10.21 -24.41
C THR A 41 -1.33 11.70 -24.40
N ARG A 42 -2.23 12.11 -25.31
CA ARG A 42 -2.82 13.45 -25.39
C ARG A 42 -4.29 13.40 -25.00
N VAL A 43 -4.67 14.28 -24.08
CA VAL A 43 -6.05 14.44 -23.60
C VAL A 43 -6.46 15.90 -23.73
N GLU A 44 -7.59 16.16 -24.38
CA GLU A 44 -8.18 17.49 -24.48
C GLU A 44 -9.66 17.47 -24.12
N ILE A 45 -10.03 18.16 -23.06
CA ILE A 45 -11.42 18.30 -22.62
C ILE A 45 -12.02 19.49 -23.38
N GLN A 46 -13.05 19.25 -24.17
CA GLN A 46 -13.67 20.29 -25.01
C GLN A 46 -14.81 21.03 -24.29
N ASP A 47 -15.46 20.35 -23.34
CA ASP A 47 -16.56 20.93 -22.58
C ASP A 47 -16.08 21.59 -21.28
N SER A 48 -16.73 22.68 -20.86
CA SER A 48 -16.41 23.33 -19.59
C SER A 48 -16.80 22.44 -18.40
N VAL A 49 -15.83 22.12 -17.56
CA VAL A 49 -15.97 21.35 -16.31
C VAL A 49 -15.92 22.21 -15.04
N ARG A 50 -15.72 23.52 -15.18
CA ARG A 50 -15.56 24.46 -14.05
C ARG A 50 -16.77 24.41 -13.11
N GLY A 51 -16.52 24.19 -11.83
CA GLY A 51 -17.55 24.14 -10.78
C GLY A 51 -18.52 22.96 -10.87
N LYS A 52 -18.28 21.99 -11.77
CA LYS A 52 -19.11 20.81 -11.96
C LYS A 52 -18.54 19.60 -11.21
N ASP A 53 -19.41 18.62 -10.97
CA ASP A 53 -19.04 17.30 -10.48
C ASP A 53 -18.71 16.41 -11.69
N VAL A 54 -17.44 16.05 -11.83
CA VAL A 54 -16.93 15.30 -12.98
C VAL A 54 -16.71 13.85 -12.59
N TYR A 55 -17.18 12.95 -13.42
CA TYR A 55 -16.96 11.50 -13.32
C TYR A 55 -16.13 11.06 -14.51
N VAL A 56 -14.92 10.56 -14.25
CA VAL A 56 -14.02 10.04 -15.29
C VAL A 56 -14.08 8.53 -15.26
N ILE A 57 -14.67 7.93 -16.29
CA ILE A 57 -14.85 6.48 -16.40
C ILE A 57 -13.71 5.91 -17.23
N GLN A 58 -12.87 5.09 -16.62
CA GLN A 58 -11.81 4.36 -17.32
C GLN A 58 -11.64 2.96 -16.72
N SER A 59 -11.63 1.95 -17.60
CA SER A 59 -11.29 0.59 -17.22
C SER A 59 -9.81 0.30 -17.49
N GLY A 60 -9.17 -0.51 -16.66
CA GLY A 60 -7.81 -0.99 -16.88
C GLY A 60 -7.71 -2.14 -17.91
N CYS A 61 -8.69 -2.36 -18.79
CA CYS A 61 -8.65 -3.51 -19.69
C CYS A 61 -7.81 -3.27 -20.96
N GLY A 62 -7.03 -4.29 -21.37
CA GLY A 62 -6.13 -4.23 -22.52
C GLY A 62 -4.78 -3.59 -22.15
N LYS A 63 -4.52 -2.38 -22.64
CA LYS A 63 -3.27 -1.64 -22.38
C LYS A 63 -3.34 -0.92 -21.03
N VAL A 64 -3.20 -1.68 -19.94
CA VAL A 64 -3.36 -1.22 -18.54
C VAL A 64 -2.64 0.10 -18.28
N ASN A 65 -1.35 0.17 -18.61
CA ASN A 65 -0.51 1.33 -18.30
C ASN A 65 -0.93 2.57 -19.11
N ASP A 66 -1.21 2.41 -20.40
CA ASP A 66 -1.65 3.50 -21.28
C ASP A 66 -2.99 4.08 -20.78
N ASN A 67 -3.95 3.21 -20.48
CA ASN A 67 -5.27 3.61 -19.99
C ASN A 67 -5.18 4.28 -18.62
N PHE A 68 -4.27 3.80 -17.77
CA PHE A 68 -4.04 4.37 -16.44
C PHE A 68 -3.41 5.76 -16.54
N ILE A 69 -2.38 5.95 -17.37
CA ILE A 69 -1.79 7.28 -17.61
C ILE A 69 -2.82 8.23 -18.23
N GLU A 70 -3.63 7.76 -19.20
CA GLU A 70 -4.73 8.53 -19.77
C GLU A 70 -5.73 9.01 -18.71
N LEU A 71 -6.09 8.14 -17.75
CA LEU A 71 -6.95 8.48 -16.62
C LEU A 71 -6.32 9.56 -15.75
N LEU A 72 -5.05 9.41 -15.36
CA LEU A 72 -4.34 10.38 -14.52
C LEU A 72 -4.27 11.77 -15.19
N ILE A 73 -3.94 11.81 -16.48
CA ILE A 73 -3.91 13.06 -17.25
C ILE A 73 -5.30 13.68 -17.30
N THR A 74 -6.35 12.88 -17.52
CA THR A 74 -7.74 13.37 -17.55
C THR A 74 -8.17 13.95 -16.21
N ILE A 75 -7.87 13.28 -15.09
CA ILE A 75 -8.17 13.77 -13.73
C ILE A 75 -7.45 15.09 -13.48
N SER A 76 -6.15 15.15 -13.79
CA SER A 76 -5.33 16.36 -13.61
C SER A 76 -5.83 17.53 -14.46
N ALA A 77 -6.23 17.27 -15.70
CA ALA A 77 -6.85 18.27 -16.58
C ALA A 77 -8.18 18.79 -16.00
N CYS A 78 -9.04 17.91 -15.47
CA CYS A 78 -10.29 18.31 -14.81
C CYS A 78 -10.03 19.19 -13.58
N LYS A 79 -9.04 18.81 -12.76
CA LYS A 79 -8.68 19.56 -11.55
C LYS A 79 -8.14 20.95 -11.90
N THR A 80 -7.25 21.04 -12.88
CA THR A 80 -6.67 22.30 -13.39
C THR A 80 -7.75 23.19 -14.02
N ALA A 81 -8.74 22.59 -14.69
CA ALA A 81 -9.90 23.29 -15.24
C ALA A 81 -10.94 23.73 -14.17
N SER A 82 -10.60 23.63 -12.88
CA SER A 82 -11.42 24.07 -11.74
C SER A 82 -12.73 23.28 -11.58
N ALA A 83 -12.71 21.96 -11.86
CA ALA A 83 -13.80 21.07 -11.46
C ALA A 83 -14.04 21.15 -9.95
N LYS A 84 -15.30 21.10 -9.52
CA LYS A 84 -15.65 21.14 -8.09
C LYS A 84 -15.20 19.85 -7.39
N ARG A 85 -15.44 18.73 -8.07
CA ARG A 85 -15.10 17.39 -7.59
C ARG A 85 -14.79 16.49 -8.78
N VAL A 86 -13.75 15.67 -8.67
CA VAL A 86 -13.39 14.67 -9.68
C VAL A 86 -13.51 13.28 -9.07
N THR A 87 -14.43 12.47 -9.59
CA THR A 87 -14.61 11.06 -9.20
C THR A 87 -14.02 10.17 -10.28
N ALA A 88 -13.05 9.32 -9.92
CA ALA A 88 -12.55 8.29 -10.82
C ALA A 88 -13.43 7.04 -10.72
N VAL A 89 -14.03 6.63 -11.83
CA VAL A 89 -14.87 5.44 -11.92
C VAL A 89 -14.08 4.37 -12.67
N MET A 90 -13.68 3.33 -11.93
CA MET A 90 -12.78 2.28 -12.39
C MET A 90 -13.43 0.91 -12.22
N PRO A 91 -14.25 0.45 -13.19
CA PRO A 91 -14.94 -0.83 -13.09
C PRO A 91 -13.99 -2.01 -12.89
N LEU A 92 -12.80 -1.96 -13.50
CA LEU A 92 -11.70 -2.88 -13.24
C LEU A 92 -10.50 -2.09 -12.72
N PHE A 93 -10.19 -2.27 -11.44
CA PHE A 93 -9.08 -1.58 -10.79
C PHE A 93 -7.73 -2.17 -11.24
N PRO A 94 -6.80 -1.37 -11.79
CA PRO A 94 -5.51 -1.85 -12.29
C PRO A 94 -4.60 -2.24 -11.12
N TYR A 95 -3.74 -3.23 -11.34
CA TYR A 95 -2.75 -3.71 -10.35
C TYR A 95 -3.33 -4.30 -9.05
N SER A 96 -4.65 -4.49 -8.93
CA SER A 96 -5.30 -4.98 -7.70
C SER A 96 -4.91 -6.40 -7.27
N ARG A 97 -4.20 -7.14 -8.13
CA ARG A 97 -3.74 -8.52 -7.87
C ARG A 97 -2.34 -8.59 -7.28
N GLN A 98 -1.61 -7.47 -7.25
CA GLN A 98 -0.25 -7.45 -6.75
C GLN A 98 -0.27 -7.34 -5.22
N PRO A 99 0.30 -8.29 -4.48
CA PRO A 99 0.24 -8.29 -3.03
C PRO A 99 1.03 -7.12 -2.46
N ASP A 100 0.36 -6.21 -1.77
CA ASP A 100 1.03 -5.23 -0.93
C ASP A 100 1.19 -5.82 0.48
N ILE A 101 2.44 -5.89 0.95
CA ILE A 101 2.71 -6.24 2.34
C ILE A 101 2.10 -5.12 3.20
N PRO A 102 1.29 -5.43 4.22
CA PRO A 102 0.62 -4.42 5.04
C PRO A 102 1.60 -3.37 5.54
N TYR A 103 1.37 -2.13 5.11
CA TYR A 103 2.19 -0.98 5.44
C TYR A 103 1.98 -0.60 6.90
N ASN A 104 3.03 -0.71 7.72
CA ASN A 104 3.06 -0.08 9.02
C ASN A 104 3.63 1.33 8.85
N LYS A 105 2.80 2.37 8.99
CA LYS A 105 3.16 3.81 8.89
C LYS A 105 4.33 4.22 9.78
N VAL A 106 4.73 3.38 10.74
CA VAL A 106 5.71 3.67 11.80
C VAL A 106 7.18 3.47 11.35
N GLY A 107 7.47 3.03 10.13
CA GLY A 107 8.83 2.58 9.77
C GLY A 107 9.53 3.26 8.60
N ALA A 108 8.88 4.14 7.85
CA ALA A 108 9.48 4.83 6.70
C ALA A 108 9.50 6.34 6.96
N PRO A 109 10.64 7.04 6.85
CA PRO A 109 10.69 8.47 7.06
C PRO A 109 10.17 9.16 5.79
N LEU A 110 8.84 9.18 5.64
CA LEU A 110 8.14 10.14 4.81
C LEU A 110 7.11 10.81 5.70
N ALA A 111 7.59 11.50 6.74
CA ALA A 111 6.82 12.59 7.28
C ALA A 111 6.58 13.54 6.11
N LYS A 112 5.30 13.79 5.77
CA LYS A 112 4.94 14.96 4.96
C LYS A 112 5.56 16.14 5.70
N ALA A 113 6.69 16.64 5.19
CA ALA A 113 7.30 17.83 5.72
C ALA A 113 6.22 18.89 5.61
N GLY A 114 5.67 19.32 6.75
CA GLY A 114 4.87 20.53 6.77
C GLY A 114 5.70 21.59 6.08
N ILE A 115 5.08 22.32 5.16
CA ILE A 115 5.74 23.40 4.41
C ILE A 115 6.26 24.41 5.44
N GLN A 116 7.49 24.23 5.90
CA GLN A 116 8.28 25.30 6.48
C GLN A 116 8.81 26.08 5.30
N LYS A 117 8.16 27.22 5.04
CA LYS A 117 8.82 28.31 4.34
C LYS A 117 10.16 28.55 5.05
N ASP A 118 11.21 28.66 4.25
CA ASP A 118 12.55 29.14 4.61
C ASP A 118 13.53 28.11 5.19
N SER A 119 14.00 27.18 4.35
CA SER A 119 15.40 26.68 4.38
C SER A 119 15.71 25.84 3.14
N TYR A 120 16.59 26.31 2.25
CA TYR A 120 17.20 25.50 1.19
C TYR A 120 18.59 25.07 1.66
N THR A 121 18.86 23.76 1.75
CA THR A 121 20.22 23.25 1.94
C THR A 121 20.74 22.53 0.69
N PHE A 122 21.82 23.09 0.14
CA PHE A 122 22.57 22.66 -1.03
C PHE A 122 23.49 21.48 -0.68
N GLU A 123 22.94 20.30 -0.38
CA GLU A 123 23.80 19.14 -0.09
C GLU A 123 23.16 17.84 -0.59
N SER A 124 23.17 17.68 -1.90
CA SER A 124 22.90 16.41 -2.58
C SER A 124 23.68 16.37 -3.89
N ARG A 125 25.01 16.29 -3.78
CA ARG A 125 25.85 15.84 -4.89
C ARG A 125 26.75 14.71 -4.37
N PRO A 126 26.65 13.50 -4.93
CA PRO A 126 27.64 12.46 -4.66
C PRO A 126 29.02 12.97 -5.11
N GLY A 127 30.02 12.93 -4.22
CA GLY A 127 31.38 13.38 -4.54
C GLY A 127 32.03 12.48 -5.59
N THR A 128 32.54 13.08 -6.67
CA THR A 128 33.32 12.38 -7.71
C THR A 128 34.58 11.75 -7.10
N PRO A 129 34.89 10.46 -7.36
CA PRO A 129 36.10 9.84 -6.84
C PRO A 129 37.36 10.53 -7.39
N ALA A 130 38.33 10.81 -6.52
CA ALA A 130 39.59 11.47 -6.90
C ALA A 130 40.56 10.50 -7.60
N PRO A 131 41.38 10.97 -8.55
CA PRO A 131 42.40 10.15 -9.22
C PRO A 131 43.60 9.91 -8.31
N GLN A 132 44.08 8.68 -8.26
CA GLN A 132 45.24 8.26 -7.48
C GLN A 132 46.53 8.47 -8.31
N PRO A 133 47.58 9.15 -7.79
CA PRO A 133 48.86 9.22 -8.47
C PRO A 133 49.80 8.09 -8.04
N ASP A 134 50.49 7.53 -9.03
CA ASP A 134 51.52 6.49 -8.93
C ASP A 134 52.84 6.97 -8.27
N GLY A 135 53.47 6.09 -7.47
CA GLY A 135 54.90 5.75 -7.59
C GLY A 135 56.00 6.47 -6.77
N ALA A 136 56.64 5.68 -5.89
CA ALA A 136 58.09 5.57 -5.57
C ALA A 136 58.77 6.32 -4.37
N GLY A 137 59.35 5.53 -3.42
CA GLY A 137 60.72 5.75 -2.89
C GLY A 137 60.99 5.95 -1.37
N SER A 138 61.37 4.87 -0.65
CA SER A 138 62.25 4.68 0.55
C SER A 138 62.49 5.81 1.60
N SER A 139 62.40 5.64 2.94
CA SER A 139 63.31 4.85 3.84
C SER A 139 63.00 5.07 5.37
N GLY A 140 63.11 4.01 6.22
CA GLY A 140 63.52 4.01 7.66
C GLY A 140 62.64 4.60 8.82
N PRO A 141 62.47 3.95 10.01
CA PRO A 141 61.59 4.37 11.13
C PRO A 141 62.35 4.87 12.40
N PRO A 142 61.77 5.09 13.63
CA PRO A 142 60.41 5.47 14.12
C PRO A 142 60.45 6.58 15.24
N ALA A 143 59.29 6.94 15.83
CA ALA A 143 59.03 7.42 17.23
C ALA A 143 58.11 8.66 17.33
N GLY A 144 57.02 8.55 18.11
CA GLY A 144 56.13 9.70 18.38
C GLY A 144 54.74 9.37 18.92
N GLN A 145 54.40 8.09 19.14
CA GLN A 145 53.10 7.65 19.67
C GLN A 145 53.08 7.44 21.20
N LEU A 146 53.98 8.07 21.97
CA LEU A 146 54.09 7.86 23.43
C LEU A 146 53.80 9.09 24.31
N GLU A 147 53.79 10.33 23.81
CA GLU A 147 53.73 11.51 24.71
C GLU A 147 52.33 11.90 25.19
N HIS A 148 51.25 11.55 24.49
CA HIS A 148 49.94 12.15 24.77
C HIS A 148 49.12 11.44 25.86
N LYS A 149 49.66 10.37 26.48
CA LYS A 149 48.99 9.56 27.51
C LYS A 149 49.57 9.71 28.93
N LEU A 150 50.59 10.54 29.15
CA LEU A 150 51.29 10.63 30.45
C LEU A 150 51.12 11.95 31.21
N SER A 151 50.35 12.93 30.72
CA SER A 151 50.36 14.30 31.29
C SER A 151 49.19 14.67 32.23
N ARG A 152 48.36 13.72 32.70
CA ARG A 152 47.28 14.06 33.67
C ARG A 152 47.12 13.16 34.89
N LEU A 153 48.11 12.31 35.18
CA LEU A 153 48.25 11.64 36.48
C LEU A 153 49.45 12.24 37.21
N SER A 154 49.23 13.31 37.99
CA SER A 154 50.00 13.69 39.21
C SER A 154 49.61 15.08 39.69
N LEU A 155 48.81 15.15 40.76
CA LEU A 155 48.78 16.23 41.77
C LEU A 155 47.95 15.71 42.96
N ASP A 156 48.64 15.24 44.01
CA ASP A 156 48.10 14.84 45.32
C ASP A 156 48.25 16.00 46.34
N LYS A 157 47.27 16.20 47.24
CA LYS A 157 47.42 16.07 48.71
C LYS A 157 46.23 16.55 49.60
N GLU A 158 45.84 15.66 50.53
CA GLU A 158 45.55 15.83 51.99
C GLU A 158 44.23 16.40 52.59
N ARG A 159 43.41 15.54 53.25
CA ARG A 159 43.18 15.37 54.73
C ARG A 159 41.84 14.64 55.08
N GLY A 160 41.84 13.82 56.14
CA GLY A 160 40.70 13.00 56.65
C GLY A 160 39.90 13.59 57.86
N PRO A 161 39.25 12.77 58.74
CA PRO A 161 37.77 12.58 58.81
C PRO A 161 37.09 12.89 60.19
N VAL A 162 35.73 12.87 60.27
CA VAL A 162 34.94 12.95 61.55
C VAL A 162 33.62 12.11 61.50
N THR A 163 33.16 11.64 62.67
CA THR A 163 32.16 10.61 63.06
C THR A 163 30.69 11.10 63.34
N ALA A 164 29.77 10.12 63.57
CA ALA A 164 28.27 10.02 63.71
C ALA A 164 27.56 10.84 64.86
N PRO A 165 26.27 10.64 65.34
CA PRO A 165 25.22 9.59 65.12
C PRO A 165 23.68 9.98 65.19
N GLY A 166 22.75 8.99 65.06
CA GLY A 166 21.42 8.99 65.72
C GLY A 166 20.18 8.41 64.97
N SER A 167 19.49 7.40 65.54
CA SER A 167 18.15 6.83 65.18
C SER A 167 17.18 6.89 66.38
N PRO A 168 15.81 6.84 66.26
CA PRO A 168 15.02 5.56 66.34
C PRO A 168 13.65 5.58 65.55
N SER A 169 13.15 4.48 64.95
CA SER A 169 12.22 3.39 65.41
C SER A 169 10.69 3.70 65.49
N LEU A 170 9.86 2.76 64.98
CA LEU A 170 8.54 2.23 65.47
C LEU A 170 7.70 1.62 64.29
N THR A 171 7.58 0.27 64.18
CA THR A 171 6.42 -0.62 64.53
C THR A 171 5.16 -0.41 63.64
N SER A 172 4.41 -1.39 63.10
CA SER A 172 3.96 -2.71 63.55
C SER A 172 3.29 -3.53 62.40
N ARG A 173 3.16 -4.84 62.63
CA ARG A 173 2.69 -6.02 61.84
C ARG A 173 1.13 -6.16 61.77
N PRO A 174 0.50 -7.25 61.24
CA PRO A 174 0.79 -8.15 60.08
C PRO A 174 -0.45 -8.69 59.26
N SER A 175 -0.15 -9.40 58.15
CA SER A 175 -0.70 -10.68 57.60
C SER A 175 -2.19 -11.03 57.54
N PHE A 176 -2.63 -11.62 56.41
CA PHE A 176 -3.44 -12.86 56.17
C PHE A 176 -3.94 -12.80 54.70
N LEU A 177 -3.92 -13.78 53.79
CA LEU A 177 -3.81 -15.24 53.82
C LEU A 177 -3.25 -15.78 52.47
N ARG A 178 -2.55 -16.89 52.58
CA ARG A 178 -1.91 -17.75 51.56
C ARG A 178 -2.90 -18.79 51.03
N ARG A 179 -2.86 -19.10 49.72
CA ARG A 179 -3.15 -20.45 49.22
C ARG A 179 -2.16 -20.84 48.13
N GLN A 180 -1.29 -21.79 48.46
CA GLN A 180 -0.44 -22.54 47.54
C GLN A 180 -1.28 -23.63 46.86
N HIS A 181 -0.93 -24.00 45.62
CA HIS A 181 -0.56 -25.39 45.30
C HIS A 181 0.26 -25.45 44.00
N THR A 182 1.47 -26.02 44.17
CA THR A 182 2.24 -26.90 43.26
C THR A 182 2.56 -26.43 41.85
N GLY A 183 3.85 -26.18 41.63
CA GLY A 183 4.42 -25.73 40.37
C GLY A 183 4.92 -26.83 39.44
N SER A 184 5.35 -26.36 38.28
CA SER A 184 6.46 -26.90 37.51
C SER A 184 7.05 -25.73 36.72
N GLU A 185 8.32 -25.42 36.98
CA GLU A 185 9.08 -24.40 36.26
C GLU A 185 9.23 -24.77 34.79
N ILE A 186 8.85 -23.89 33.86
CA ILE A 186 9.39 -23.87 32.49
C ILE A 186 9.67 -22.43 32.09
N VAL A 187 10.95 -22.22 31.76
CA VAL A 187 11.65 -21.05 31.28
C VAL A 187 10.84 -20.18 30.31
N GLY A 188 10.84 -18.86 30.56
CA GLY A 188 10.27 -17.85 29.70
C GLY A 188 10.94 -17.82 28.32
N SER A 189 10.12 -17.90 27.27
CA SER A 189 10.52 -17.57 25.90
C SER A 189 9.45 -16.68 25.28
N THR A 190 9.81 -15.42 25.10
CA THR A 190 9.12 -14.45 24.23
C THR A 190 8.96 -15.02 22.82
N LYS A 191 7.77 -15.52 22.49
CA LYS A 191 7.39 -15.79 21.10
C LYS A 191 6.81 -14.51 20.49
N ARG A 192 7.61 -13.84 19.68
CA ARG A 192 7.11 -12.94 18.62
C ARG A 192 6.44 -13.83 17.58
N ASP A 193 5.15 -13.61 17.37
CA ASP A 193 4.38 -14.29 16.35
C ASP A 193 4.70 -13.66 14.99
N SER A 194 5.74 -14.17 14.33
CA SER A 194 6.04 -13.85 12.94
C SER A 194 5.03 -14.60 12.07
N GLN A 195 3.88 -13.97 11.83
CA GLN A 195 2.84 -14.50 10.98
C GLN A 195 3.42 -14.77 9.56
N LYS A 196 3.65 -16.05 9.24
CA LYS A 196 4.05 -16.50 7.90
C LYS A 196 2.91 -16.18 6.93
N VAL A 197 3.09 -15.16 6.09
CA VAL A 197 2.22 -14.94 4.93
C VAL A 197 2.55 -16.02 3.91
N VAL A 198 1.68 -17.03 3.81
CA VAL A 198 1.75 -18.07 2.78
C VAL A 198 1.04 -17.53 1.54
N TYR A 199 1.77 -17.37 0.45
CA TYR A 199 1.23 -16.96 -0.84
C TYR A 199 0.37 -18.09 -1.43
N ALA A 200 -0.92 -17.85 -1.61
CA ALA A 200 -1.78 -18.71 -2.41
C ALA A 200 -1.80 -18.18 -3.85
N ASN A 201 -1.34 -19.03 -4.78
CA ASN A 201 -1.30 -18.87 -6.24
C ASN A 201 -0.06 -18.20 -6.85
N GLY A 202 0.90 -19.04 -7.26
CA GLY A 202 1.90 -18.71 -8.27
C GLY A 202 3.27 -19.26 -7.91
N THR A 203 3.65 -20.39 -8.50
CA THR A 203 5.00 -20.97 -8.53
C THR A 203 5.78 -20.87 -7.20
N SER A 204 5.74 -21.94 -6.41
CA SER A 204 6.83 -22.30 -5.50
C SER A 204 8.09 -22.68 -6.29
N GLY A 205 8.57 -21.76 -7.12
CA GLY A 205 9.81 -21.88 -7.88
C GLY A 205 10.81 -20.89 -7.30
N ASP A 206 11.83 -21.41 -6.63
CA ASP A 206 13.17 -20.84 -6.53
C ASP A 206 13.42 -19.53 -5.75
N TRP A 207 12.41 -18.76 -5.37
CA TRP A 207 12.64 -17.46 -4.70
C TRP A 207 13.09 -17.54 -3.24
N ASP A 208 13.03 -18.71 -2.60
CA ASP A 208 13.36 -18.88 -1.18
C ASP A 208 14.83 -19.28 -0.92
N GLN A 209 15.60 -19.63 -1.97
CA GLN A 209 16.96 -20.18 -1.82
C GLN A 209 18.07 -19.12 -1.76
N HIS A 210 17.77 -17.84 -1.98
CA HIS A 210 18.76 -16.74 -1.94
C HIS A 210 18.38 -15.63 -0.96
N ARG A 211 17.80 -15.97 0.20
CA ARG A 211 17.69 -15.01 1.30
C ARG A 211 19.07 -14.79 1.92
N GLN A 212 19.72 -13.67 1.60
CA GLN A 212 20.88 -13.24 2.37
C GLN A 212 20.46 -13.06 3.84
N PRO A 213 21.15 -13.70 4.81
CA PRO A 213 20.85 -13.52 6.21
C PRO A 213 20.88 -12.02 6.57
N GLY A 214 19.74 -11.48 7.00
CA GLY A 214 19.59 -10.06 7.36
C GLY A 214 19.02 -9.14 6.27
N TYR A 215 18.88 -9.59 5.02
CA TYR A 215 18.20 -8.78 3.99
C TYR A 215 16.68 -8.95 4.08
N LYS A 216 15.97 -7.88 4.42
CA LYS A 216 14.51 -7.81 4.28
C LYS A 216 14.21 -7.60 2.79
N GLN A 217 13.66 -8.62 2.14
CA GLN A 217 13.23 -8.52 0.74
C GLN A 217 12.32 -7.32 0.56
N TRP A 218 12.74 -6.40 -0.31
CA TRP A 218 11.89 -5.32 -0.78
C TRP A 218 10.85 -5.88 -1.74
N VAL A 219 9.58 -5.62 -1.46
CA VAL A 219 8.46 -5.94 -2.36
C VAL A 219 7.87 -4.62 -2.82
N ALA A 220 7.75 -4.45 -4.13
CA ALA A 220 7.13 -3.27 -4.72
C ALA A 220 5.68 -3.17 -4.25
N GLN A 221 5.30 -2.02 -3.72
CA GLN A 221 3.94 -1.76 -3.24
C GLN A 221 3.11 -1.10 -4.34
N ALA A 222 2.66 -1.90 -5.29
CA ALA A 222 1.97 -1.37 -6.47
C ALA A 222 0.59 -0.80 -6.12
N GLY A 223 -0.13 -1.37 -5.16
CA GLY A 223 -1.44 -0.86 -4.75
C GLY A 223 -1.35 0.53 -4.13
N THR A 224 -0.45 0.71 -3.16
CA THR A 224 -0.14 2.03 -2.56
C THR A 224 0.27 3.04 -3.61
N LEU A 225 1.19 2.68 -4.52
CA LEU A 225 1.64 3.57 -5.59
C LEU A 225 0.48 4.03 -6.48
N ILE A 226 -0.39 3.13 -6.90
CA ILE A 226 -1.54 3.44 -7.76
C ILE A 226 -2.54 4.35 -7.04
N ALA A 227 -2.80 4.09 -5.75
CA ALA A 227 -3.66 4.93 -4.93
C ALA A 227 -3.08 6.35 -4.74
N ASP A 228 -1.79 6.45 -4.47
CA ASP A 228 -1.07 7.72 -4.34
C ASP A 228 -1.09 8.51 -5.64
N LEU A 229 -0.86 7.86 -6.78
CA LEU A 229 -0.89 8.51 -8.10
C LEU A 229 -2.28 9.08 -8.43
N LEU A 230 -3.35 8.32 -8.16
CA LEU A 230 -4.73 8.79 -8.36
C LEU A 230 -5.06 9.99 -7.47
N THR A 231 -4.67 9.91 -6.20
CA THR A 231 -4.89 10.99 -5.23
C THR A 231 -4.09 12.22 -5.60
N CYS A 232 -2.82 12.05 -6.00
CA CYS A 232 -1.93 13.15 -6.42
C CYS A 232 -2.38 13.78 -7.75
N ALA A 233 -2.94 13.01 -8.68
CA ALA A 233 -3.53 13.56 -9.90
C ALA A 233 -4.75 14.45 -9.61
N GLY A 234 -5.36 14.32 -8.43
CA GLY A 234 -6.45 15.18 -7.97
C GLY A 234 -7.82 14.49 -7.92
N ALA A 235 -7.87 13.16 -7.85
CA ALA A 235 -9.12 12.45 -7.57
C ALA A 235 -9.61 12.77 -6.16
N ASP A 236 -10.88 13.11 -6.03
CA ASP A 236 -11.53 13.41 -4.74
C ASP A 236 -12.36 12.21 -4.24
N HIS A 237 -12.65 11.24 -5.12
CA HIS A 237 -13.47 10.06 -4.83
C HIS A 237 -13.18 8.94 -5.83
N ILE A 238 -13.22 7.67 -5.39
CA ILE A 238 -13.06 6.50 -6.26
C ILE A 238 -14.33 5.67 -6.22
N ILE A 239 -14.81 5.25 -7.39
CA ILE A 239 -15.86 4.22 -7.52
C ILE A 239 -15.26 3.05 -8.28
N THR A 240 -15.34 1.84 -7.72
CA THR A 240 -14.82 0.64 -8.35
C THR A 240 -15.79 -0.54 -8.16
N MET A 241 -15.50 -1.69 -8.75
CA MET A 241 -16.33 -2.88 -8.67
C MET A 241 -15.49 -4.12 -8.42
N ASP A 242 -15.90 -4.90 -7.41
CA ASP A 242 -15.32 -6.19 -7.04
C ASP A 242 -13.78 -6.17 -6.94
N LEU A 243 -13.25 -5.28 -6.10
CA LEU A 243 -11.82 -5.27 -5.77
C LEU A 243 -11.31 -6.68 -5.42
N HIS A 244 -10.15 -7.03 -5.97
CA HIS A 244 -9.56 -8.36 -5.79
C HIS A 244 -9.31 -8.68 -4.31
N ASP A 245 -8.81 -7.69 -3.56
CA ASP A 245 -8.77 -7.69 -2.10
C ASP A 245 -9.51 -6.43 -1.59
N PRO A 246 -10.56 -6.57 -0.76
CA PRO A 246 -11.25 -5.43 -0.16
C PRO A 246 -10.35 -4.48 0.63
N GLN A 247 -9.19 -4.95 1.12
CA GLN A 247 -8.24 -4.13 1.87
C GLN A 247 -7.66 -2.97 1.07
N TYR A 248 -7.71 -3.01 -0.27
CA TYR A 248 -7.27 -1.92 -1.14
C TYR A 248 -7.96 -0.58 -0.85
N GLN A 249 -9.17 -0.61 -0.28
CA GLN A 249 -9.85 0.62 0.16
C GLN A 249 -9.02 1.38 1.20
N GLY A 250 -8.27 0.69 2.05
CA GLY A 250 -7.40 1.29 3.06
C GLY A 250 -6.14 1.95 2.53
N PHE A 251 -5.83 1.81 1.23
CA PHE A 251 -4.70 2.51 0.60
C PHE A 251 -5.03 3.93 0.18
N PHE A 252 -6.32 4.29 0.15
CA PHE A 252 -6.75 5.62 -0.23
C PHE A 252 -6.98 6.49 1.01
N ASP A 253 -6.49 7.72 0.95
CA ASP A 253 -6.85 8.78 1.91
C ASP A 253 -8.21 9.44 1.53
N ILE A 254 -8.77 9.10 0.36
CA ILE A 254 -10.04 9.60 -0.19
C ILE A 254 -11.12 8.52 -0.12
N PRO A 255 -12.43 8.88 -0.11
CA PRO A 255 -13.49 7.89 -0.07
C PRO A 255 -13.47 6.95 -1.30
N VAL A 256 -13.76 5.67 -1.05
CA VAL A 256 -13.80 4.60 -2.07
C VAL A 256 -15.10 3.83 -1.95
N ASP A 257 -15.94 3.92 -2.99
CA ASP A 257 -17.12 3.08 -3.13
C ASP A 257 -16.75 1.81 -3.91
N ASN A 258 -16.65 0.68 -3.22
CA ASN A 258 -16.47 -0.64 -3.84
C ASN A 258 -17.81 -1.33 -4.05
N LEU A 259 -18.30 -1.32 -5.29
CA LEU A 259 -19.53 -1.97 -5.70
C LEU A 259 -19.34 -3.48 -5.83
N TYR A 260 -20.42 -4.25 -5.68
CA TYR A 260 -20.38 -5.71 -5.78
C TYR A 260 -21.30 -6.21 -6.90
N GLY A 261 -20.75 -6.99 -7.85
CA GLY A 261 -21.50 -7.62 -8.93
C GLY A 261 -22.32 -8.85 -8.48
N ARG A 262 -22.13 -9.30 -7.23
CA ARG A 262 -22.80 -10.49 -6.68
C ARG A 262 -24.33 -10.54 -6.91
N PRO A 263 -25.13 -9.48 -6.65
CA PRO A 263 -26.57 -9.52 -6.90
C PRO A 263 -26.94 -9.70 -8.38
N LEU A 264 -26.12 -9.16 -9.29
CA LEU A 264 -26.32 -9.33 -10.74
C LEU A 264 -26.03 -10.77 -11.16
N LEU A 265 -24.96 -11.37 -10.62
CA LEU A 265 -24.61 -12.77 -10.87
C LEU A 265 -25.68 -13.73 -10.33
N GLN A 266 -26.18 -13.48 -9.11
CA GLN A 266 -27.27 -14.28 -8.52
C GLN A 266 -28.52 -14.25 -9.40
N ARG A 267 -28.94 -13.05 -9.83
CA ARG A 267 -30.07 -12.89 -10.74
C ARG A 267 -29.81 -13.57 -12.08
N TYR A 268 -28.59 -13.51 -12.60
CA TYR A 268 -28.23 -14.18 -13.84
C TYR A 268 -28.37 -15.70 -13.71
N ILE A 269 -27.82 -16.29 -12.65
CA ILE A 269 -27.92 -17.74 -12.37
C ILE A 269 -29.39 -18.17 -12.32
N GLN A 270 -30.22 -17.46 -11.54
CA GLN A 270 -31.64 -17.78 -11.39
C GLN A 270 -32.45 -17.66 -12.70
N THR A 271 -32.08 -16.74 -13.59
CA THR A 271 -32.88 -16.44 -14.79
C THR A 271 -32.37 -17.10 -16.06
N LYS A 272 -31.09 -17.47 -16.11
CA LYS A 272 -30.43 -17.97 -17.32
C LYS A 272 -29.93 -19.40 -17.22
N ILE A 273 -29.74 -19.95 -16.02
CA ILE A 273 -29.29 -21.32 -15.85
C ILE A 273 -30.51 -22.19 -15.54
N PRO A 274 -30.92 -23.09 -16.45
CA PRO A 274 -31.99 -24.04 -16.18
C PRO A 274 -31.55 -24.99 -15.06
N ASP A 275 -32.48 -25.34 -14.18
CA ASP A 275 -32.24 -26.24 -13.03
C ASP A 275 -31.03 -25.85 -12.18
N TYR A 276 -30.84 -24.54 -11.95
CA TYR A 276 -29.69 -24.05 -11.17
C TYR A 276 -29.64 -24.62 -9.75
N GLN A 277 -30.75 -25.09 -9.19
CA GLN A 277 -30.83 -25.67 -7.84
C GLN A 277 -30.06 -26.99 -7.71
N SER A 278 -29.94 -27.75 -8.80
CA SER A 278 -29.15 -29.00 -8.83
C SER A 278 -27.68 -28.76 -9.19
N ALA A 279 -27.30 -27.51 -9.48
CA ALA A 279 -25.93 -27.17 -9.87
C ALA A 279 -25.03 -26.92 -8.64
N VAL A 280 -23.73 -27.00 -8.85
CA VAL A 280 -22.71 -26.78 -7.82
C VAL A 280 -21.90 -25.53 -8.16
N ILE A 281 -21.77 -24.61 -7.21
CA ILE A 281 -20.89 -23.44 -7.35
C ILE A 281 -19.44 -23.88 -7.11
N VAL A 282 -18.55 -23.63 -8.07
CA VAL A 282 -17.15 -24.05 -7.97
C VAL A 282 -16.21 -22.85 -7.82
N SER A 283 -15.37 -22.87 -6.79
CA SER A 283 -14.21 -21.96 -6.72
C SER A 283 -13.04 -22.53 -7.52
N PRO A 284 -12.46 -21.77 -8.46
CA PRO A 284 -11.33 -22.25 -9.28
C PRO A 284 -10.01 -22.36 -8.49
N ASP A 285 -9.92 -21.70 -7.34
CA ASP A 285 -8.75 -21.72 -6.47
C ASP A 285 -9.13 -21.47 -5.00
N ALA A 286 -8.15 -21.56 -4.10
CA ALA A 286 -8.37 -21.33 -2.66
C ALA A 286 -8.70 -19.86 -2.32
N GLY A 287 -8.18 -18.89 -3.07
CA GLY A 287 -8.42 -17.47 -2.84
C GLY A 287 -9.85 -17.05 -3.18
N GLY A 288 -10.47 -17.69 -4.16
CA GLY A 288 -11.87 -17.47 -4.57
C GLY A 288 -12.91 -18.11 -3.66
N ALA A 289 -12.50 -18.97 -2.72
CA ALA A 289 -13.41 -19.79 -1.92
C ALA A 289 -14.50 -18.96 -1.24
N LYS A 290 -14.11 -17.88 -0.53
CA LYS A 290 -15.04 -16.98 0.16
C LYS A 290 -16.09 -16.36 -0.78
N ARG A 291 -15.70 -16.01 -2.02
CA ARG A 291 -16.63 -15.44 -3.00
C ARG A 291 -17.63 -16.49 -3.48
N ALA A 292 -17.15 -17.69 -3.77
CA ALA A 292 -17.98 -18.80 -4.24
C ALA A 292 -18.96 -19.27 -3.17
N THR A 293 -18.50 -19.49 -1.92
CA THR A 293 -19.37 -19.85 -0.79
C THR A 293 -20.45 -18.78 -0.57
N ALA A 294 -20.10 -17.49 -0.62
CA ALA A 294 -21.09 -16.41 -0.45
C ALA A 294 -22.17 -16.37 -1.55
N ILE A 295 -21.91 -16.91 -2.74
CA ILE A 295 -22.92 -17.06 -3.79
C ILE A 295 -23.74 -18.34 -3.54
N ALA A 296 -23.09 -19.44 -3.18
CA ALA A 296 -23.72 -20.72 -2.89
C ALA A 296 -24.72 -20.61 -1.72
N ASP A 297 -24.30 -20.04 -0.60
CA ASP A 297 -25.14 -19.83 0.59
C ASP A 297 -26.37 -18.97 0.27
N ALA A 298 -26.19 -17.92 -0.55
CA ALA A 298 -27.27 -17.02 -0.91
C ALA A 298 -28.29 -17.65 -1.88
N LEU A 299 -27.91 -18.69 -2.62
CA LEU A 299 -28.76 -19.41 -3.55
C LEU A 299 -29.25 -20.77 -3.01
N GLY A 300 -28.75 -21.21 -1.85
CA GLY A 300 -29.02 -22.52 -1.28
C GLY A 300 -28.44 -23.66 -2.12
N MET A 301 -27.29 -23.45 -2.74
CA MET A 301 -26.64 -24.41 -3.64
C MET A 301 -25.42 -25.04 -2.98
N ASP A 302 -25.01 -26.21 -3.47
CA ASP A 302 -23.77 -26.86 -3.05
C ASP A 302 -22.52 -26.11 -3.56
N PHE A 303 -21.41 -26.26 -2.84
CA PHE A 303 -20.14 -25.61 -3.12
C PHE A 303 -19.00 -26.63 -3.28
N ALA A 304 -18.12 -26.42 -4.27
CA ALA A 304 -16.89 -27.16 -4.45
C ALA A 304 -15.67 -26.25 -4.65
N LEU A 305 -14.47 -26.75 -4.33
CA LEU A 305 -13.22 -26.00 -4.43
C LEU A 305 -12.19 -26.81 -5.21
N ILE A 306 -11.56 -26.17 -6.20
CA ILE A 306 -10.42 -26.74 -6.92
C ILE A 306 -9.14 -26.31 -6.21
N HIS A 307 -8.30 -27.28 -5.84
CA HIS A 307 -6.97 -27.03 -5.31
C HIS A 307 -5.92 -27.55 -6.29
N LYS A 308 -5.13 -26.63 -6.86
CA LYS A 308 -4.05 -26.99 -7.78
C LYS A 308 -2.80 -27.35 -6.98
N VAL A 309 -2.41 -28.63 -7.05
CA VAL A 309 -1.15 -29.12 -6.49
C VAL A 309 -0.07 -29.02 -7.58
N PHE A 310 1.03 -28.36 -7.27
CA PHE A 310 2.23 -28.40 -8.11
C PHE A 310 3.14 -29.53 -7.62
N PRO A 311 3.62 -30.43 -8.49
CA PRO A 311 4.59 -31.43 -8.08
C PRO A 311 5.87 -30.73 -7.61
N VAL A 312 6.41 -31.24 -6.51
CA VAL A 312 7.63 -30.76 -5.84
C VAL A 312 8.86 -31.22 -6.62
#